data_AF-A0A7S2JUT4-F1
#
_entry.id   AF-A0A7S2JUT4-F1
#
_cell.length_a   1.000
_cell.length_b   1.000
_cell.length_c   1.000
_cell.angle_alpha   90.00
_cell.angle_beta   90.00
_cell.angle_gamma   90.00
#
_symmetry.space_group_name_H-M   'P 1'
#
loop_
_entity.id
_entity.type
_entity.pdbx_description
1 polymer ?
#
loop_
_entity_poly.entity_id
_entity_poly.type
_entity_poly.pdbx_seq_one_letter_code
_entity_poly.pdbx_strand_id
1 'polypeptide(L)'
;RIRGAPGPAGAAADPRPARGGPAGRLTRGAAGMSLEDRLHNSIYAAVDEAVSRVAHVGGEWSPDEISKRVVRYMYKAAADPELRTMPWEQACAELVQRSMNGYTSSCGEQPWFYDIDLVPAYTQVAMEIVAASGQMVSPEGVQEIVHAEYEDKLDRNMLDKALWDVVSDMFTVDDKTKGKVFHALQKSYWPALDEALNDGTLHREMTYGLDQATELKRVEAFTRRWLEDGIGRAWVPIEQSEQGLSEETVMELLRRLIAPFGGEHPFSCLPGALTEGLGRPPPDWAFIRTVARQLFRHWNGEGQSAKKKRKKGGGGSPWAEEDDDEGVQKPSAKSRGKKATPKADDPEVEEEDLGVAEEEEAEAEAEAEAEAE
;
A
#
# COMPACT_ATOMS: atom_id res chain seq x y z
N ARG A 1 -9.15 14.19 0.50
CA ARG A 1 -10.04 15.18 1.17
C ARG A 1 -9.75 16.59 0.61
N ILE A 2 -10.68 17.16 -0.17
CA ILE A 2 -10.52 18.49 -0.79
C ILE A 2 -10.71 19.59 0.26
N ARG A 3 -9.66 20.37 0.55
CA ARG A 3 -9.73 21.55 1.41
C ARG A 3 -10.35 22.71 0.62
N GLY A 4 -11.50 23.20 1.10
CA GLY A 4 -12.22 24.35 0.54
C GLY A 4 -11.53 25.69 0.78
N ALA A 5 -11.73 26.59 -0.17
CA ALA A 5 -11.20 27.96 -0.21
C ALA A 5 -11.70 28.86 0.96
N PRO A 6 -10.93 29.91 1.32
CA PRO A 6 -11.22 30.75 2.49
C PRO A 6 -12.31 31.79 2.22
N GLY A 7 -13.29 31.84 3.13
CA GLY A 7 -14.30 32.90 3.22
C GLY A 7 -13.80 34.16 3.95
N PRO A 8 -14.55 35.27 3.89
CA PRO A 8 -14.05 36.62 4.17
C PRO A 8 -13.91 36.92 5.67
N ALA A 9 -12.94 37.80 5.96
CA ALA A 9 -12.52 38.27 7.27
C ALA A 9 -13.67 38.89 8.09
N GLY A 10 -14.08 38.18 9.15
CA GLY A 10 -14.95 38.65 10.21
C GLY A 10 -14.15 39.07 11.44
N ALA A 11 -14.59 40.18 12.04
CA ALA A 11 -13.99 40.92 13.14
C ALA A 11 -13.45 40.11 14.34
N ALA A 12 -12.34 40.62 14.88
CA ALA A 12 -11.59 40.11 16.02
C ALA A 12 -12.46 39.94 17.29
N ALA A 13 -12.59 38.69 17.72
CA ALA A 13 -12.96 38.32 19.08
C ALA A 13 -11.75 37.67 19.75
N ASP A 14 -11.38 38.22 20.90
CA ASP A 14 -10.23 37.87 21.74
C ASP A 14 -10.30 36.38 22.18
N PRO A 15 -9.37 35.51 21.76
CA PRO A 15 -9.39 34.11 22.15
C PRO A 15 -8.79 33.98 23.56
N ARG A 16 -9.66 33.76 24.54
CA ARG A 16 -9.24 33.25 25.85
C ARG A 16 -8.51 31.92 25.63
N PRO A 17 -7.35 31.68 26.28
CA PRO A 17 -6.64 30.42 26.15
C PRO A 17 -7.53 29.29 26.67
N ALA A 18 -7.96 28.42 25.74
CA ALA A 18 -8.63 27.18 26.08
C ALA A 18 -7.70 26.38 26.97
N ARG A 19 -8.19 26.07 28.18
CA ARG A 19 -7.55 25.17 29.13
C ARG A 19 -7.12 23.90 28.40
N GLY A 20 -5.82 23.60 28.48
CA GLY A 20 -5.24 22.39 27.93
C GLY A 20 -6.06 21.17 28.32
N GLY A 21 -6.42 20.38 27.31
CA GLY A 21 -6.79 18.99 27.49
C GLY A 21 -5.65 18.24 28.20
N PRO A 22 -5.94 17.09 28.80
CA PRO A 22 -4.96 16.34 29.58
C PRO A 22 -3.83 15.87 28.67
N ALA A 23 -2.77 16.67 28.57
CA ALA A 23 -1.49 16.21 28.05
C ALA A 23 -1.08 15.02 28.92
N GLY A 24 -0.98 13.86 28.27
CA GLY A 24 -0.76 12.56 28.88
C GLY A 24 0.28 12.64 30.00
N ARG A 25 -0.20 12.49 31.23
CA ARG A 25 0.64 12.29 32.40
C ARG A 25 1.26 10.91 32.22
N LEU A 26 2.40 10.84 31.54
CA LEU A 26 3.21 9.63 31.40
C LEU A 26 3.33 9.00 32.80
N THR A 27 2.67 7.86 32.95
CA THR A 27 2.42 7.22 34.22
C THR A 27 3.74 6.78 34.82
N ARG A 28 4.21 7.51 35.84
CA ARG A 28 5.40 7.18 36.66
C ARG A 28 5.29 5.80 37.37
N GLY A 29 4.20 5.06 37.17
CA GLY A 29 3.98 3.69 37.65
C GLY A 29 4.56 2.58 36.76
N ALA A 30 5.12 2.89 35.58
CA ALA A 30 5.63 1.88 34.65
C ALA A 30 7.03 1.31 34.99
N ALA A 31 7.61 1.66 36.14
CA ALA A 31 9.01 1.36 36.47
C ALA A 31 9.34 -0.14 36.70
N GLY A 32 8.38 -1.05 36.52
CA GLY A 32 8.58 -2.50 36.65
C GLY A 32 7.93 -3.34 35.55
N MET A 33 7.32 -2.73 34.52
CA MET A 33 6.68 -3.48 33.43
C MET A 33 7.72 -3.83 32.35
N SER A 34 7.64 -5.05 31.83
CA SER A 34 8.43 -5.44 30.65
C SER A 34 8.09 -4.54 29.47
N LEU A 35 8.99 -4.43 28.48
CA LEU A 35 8.71 -3.62 27.29
C LEU A 35 7.50 -4.21 26.54
N GLU A 36 7.43 -5.53 26.50
CA GLU A 36 6.39 -6.34 25.88
C GLU A 36 5.01 -5.99 26.48
N ASP A 37 4.90 -5.93 27.81
CA ASP A 37 3.66 -5.53 28.49
C ASP A 37 3.28 -4.08 28.19
N ARG A 38 4.27 -3.17 28.13
CA ARG A 38 4.01 -1.76 27.79
C ARG A 38 3.51 -1.62 26.36
N LEU A 39 4.15 -2.30 25.42
CA LEU A 39 3.75 -2.32 24.01
C LEU A 39 2.33 -2.87 23.87
N HIS A 40 2.04 -4.04 24.44
CA HIS A 40 0.71 -4.65 24.34
C HIS A 40 -0.39 -3.71 24.87
N ASN A 41 -0.21 -3.15 26.07
CA ASN A 41 -1.18 -2.24 26.66
C ASN A 41 -1.36 -0.94 25.85
N SER A 42 -0.27 -0.37 25.36
CA SER A 42 -0.31 0.85 24.54
C SER A 42 -1.01 0.60 23.20
N ILE A 43 -0.70 -0.50 22.53
CA ILE A 43 -1.32 -0.91 21.27
C ILE A 43 -2.81 -1.09 21.47
N TYR A 44 -3.20 -1.88 22.46
CA TYR A 44 -4.61 -2.21 22.69
C TYR A 44 -5.45 -0.96 22.96
N ALA A 45 -4.99 -0.08 23.85
CA ALA A 45 -5.71 1.15 24.19
C ALA A 45 -5.86 2.10 22.98
N ALA A 46 -4.80 2.27 22.18
CA ALA A 46 -4.84 3.16 21.02
C ALA A 46 -5.67 2.58 19.85
N VAL A 47 -5.58 1.27 19.62
CA VAL A 47 -6.36 0.57 18.60
C VAL A 47 -7.84 0.57 18.95
N ASP A 48 -8.21 0.30 20.21
CA ASP A 48 -9.60 0.33 20.66
C ASP A 48 -10.24 1.70 20.41
N GLU A 49 -9.51 2.79 20.72
CA GLU A 49 -9.97 4.14 20.41
C GLU A 49 -10.19 4.35 18.90
N ALA A 50 -9.25 3.91 18.06
CA ALA A 50 -9.37 4.01 16.60
C ALA A 50 -10.56 3.21 16.06
N VAL A 51 -10.74 1.97 16.54
CA VAL A 51 -11.83 1.08 16.14
C VAL A 51 -13.19 1.63 16.53
N SER A 52 -13.32 2.23 17.72
CA SER A 52 -14.57 2.84 18.19
C SER A 52 -15.11 3.91 17.22
N ARG A 53 -14.21 4.60 16.49
CA ARG A 53 -14.56 5.64 15.52
C ARG A 53 -15.14 5.06 14.23
N VAL A 54 -14.77 3.84 13.86
CA VAL A 54 -15.22 3.17 12.61
C VAL A 54 -16.21 2.03 12.84
N ALA A 55 -16.53 1.72 14.10
CA ALA A 55 -17.48 0.65 14.45
C ALA A 55 -18.85 0.77 13.76
N HIS A 56 -19.24 1.98 13.35
CA HIS A 56 -20.49 2.26 12.66
C HIS A 56 -20.46 2.02 11.13
N VAL A 57 -19.28 1.92 10.52
CA VAL A 57 -19.11 1.82 9.06
C VAL A 57 -19.59 0.46 8.51
N GLY A 58 -19.93 -0.47 9.41
CA GLY A 58 -20.49 -1.77 9.08
C GLY A 58 -19.41 -2.75 8.63
N GLY A 59 -19.64 -4.03 8.85
CA GLY A 59 -18.69 -5.09 8.53
C GLY A 59 -19.18 -6.43 9.07
N GLU A 60 -18.51 -7.51 8.67
CA GLU A 60 -18.80 -8.84 9.22
C GLU A 60 -18.27 -8.99 10.66
N TRP A 61 -17.35 -8.12 11.08
CA TRP A 61 -16.60 -8.24 12.33
C TRP A 61 -17.12 -7.30 13.41
N SER A 62 -17.12 -7.79 14.66
CA SER A 62 -17.37 -6.95 15.83
C SER A 62 -16.19 -5.99 16.08
N PRO A 63 -16.41 -4.87 16.80
CA PRO A 63 -15.31 -4.00 17.22
C PRO A 63 -14.18 -4.75 17.91
N ASP A 64 -14.50 -5.70 18.80
CA ASP A 64 -13.51 -6.50 19.52
C ASP A 64 -12.69 -7.38 18.56
N GLU A 65 -13.31 -7.96 17.53
CA GLU A 65 -12.61 -8.75 16.51
C GLU A 65 -11.68 -7.86 15.67
N ILE A 66 -12.13 -6.67 15.29
CA ILE A 66 -11.30 -5.69 14.57
C ILE A 66 -10.08 -5.33 15.42
N SER A 67 -10.29 -4.95 16.68
CA SER A 67 -9.23 -4.62 17.64
C SER A 67 -8.25 -5.78 17.76
N LYS A 68 -8.72 -6.99 18.08
CA LYS A 68 -7.88 -8.19 18.23
C LYS A 68 -6.98 -8.43 17.01
N ARG A 69 -7.51 -8.28 15.80
CA ARG A 69 -6.74 -8.47 14.56
C ARG A 69 -5.70 -7.37 14.36
N VAL A 70 -6.06 -6.11 14.51
CA VAL A 70 -5.12 -4.98 14.35
C VAL A 70 -4.00 -5.04 15.39
N VAL A 71 -4.35 -5.29 16.66
CA VAL A 71 -3.39 -5.46 17.76
C VAL A 71 -2.41 -6.58 17.44
N ARG A 72 -2.88 -7.74 16.95
CA ARG A 72 -2.02 -8.88 16.59
C ARG A 72 -0.93 -8.50 15.59
N TYR A 73 -1.26 -7.84 14.47
CA TYR A 73 -0.27 -7.50 13.44
C TYR A 73 0.69 -6.39 13.89
N MET A 74 0.19 -5.41 14.66
CA MET A 74 1.03 -4.34 15.20
C MET A 74 1.99 -4.88 16.28
N TYR A 75 1.50 -5.71 17.19
CA TYR A 75 2.33 -6.32 18.24
C TYR A 75 3.38 -7.27 17.65
N LYS A 76 3.01 -8.11 16.67
CA LYS A 76 3.96 -8.99 15.98
C LYS A 76 5.12 -8.20 15.34
N ALA A 77 4.83 -7.06 14.73
CA ALA A 77 5.86 -6.18 14.17
C ALA A 77 6.70 -5.51 15.27
N ALA A 78 6.06 -4.98 16.31
CA ALA A 78 6.72 -4.27 17.41
C ALA A 78 7.59 -5.16 18.30
N ALA A 79 7.27 -6.44 18.41
CA ALA A 79 8.03 -7.41 19.21
C ALA A 79 9.39 -7.76 18.59
N ASP A 80 9.65 -7.35 17.34
CA ASP A 80 10.88 -7.67 16.65
C ASP A 80 12.10 -6.98 17.31
N PRO A 81 13.10 -7.74 17.75
CA PRO A 81 14.28 -7.19 18.42
C PRO A 81 15.14 -6.31 17.50
N GLU A 82 15.10 -6.51 16.17
CA GLU A 82 15.91 -5.73 15.23
C GLU A 82 15.55 -4.23 15.27
N LEU A 83 14.27 -3.90 15.46
CA LEU A 83 13.79 -2.51 15.52
C LEU A 83 14.49 -1.71 16.63
N ARG A 84 14.93 -2.38 17.70
CA ARG A 84 15.65 -1.73 18.82
C ARG A 84 17.10 -1.36 18.47
N THR A 85 17.66 -1.99 17.45
CA THR A 85 19.05 -1.80 17.02
C THR A 85 19.21 -0.82 15.87
N MET A 86 18.11 -0.50 15.18
CA MET A 86 18.09 0.41 14.03
C MET A 86 18.14 1.89 14.46
N PRO A 87 18.56 2.81 13.57
CA PRO A 87 18.26 4.24 13.70
C PRO A 87 16.75 4.44 13.85
N TRP A 88 16.31 5.35 14.74
CA TRP A 88 14.89 5.49 15.06
C TRP A 88 14.01 5.76 13.83
N GLU A 89 14.50 6.52 12.84
CA GLU A 89 13.74 6.79 11.61
C GLU A 89 13.42 5.50 10.86
N GLN A 90 14.44 4.64 10.71
CA GLN A 90 14.32 3.34 10.05
C GLN A 90 13.45 2.39 10.89
N ALA A 91 13.59 2.39 12.21
CA ALA A 91 12.75 1.58 13.10
C ALA A 91 11.26 1.96 12.98
N CYS A 92 10.94 3.26 12.89
CA CYS A 92 9.57 3.73 12.73
C CYS A 92 8.98 3.29 11.38
N ALA A 93 9.74 3.47 10.30
CA ALA A 93 9.29 3.07 8.96
C ALA A 93 9.10 1.55 8.86
N GLU A 94 10.07 0.78 9.37
CA GLU A 94 10.04 -0.67 9.32
C GLU A 94 8.92 -1.26 10.20
N LEU A 95 8.62 -0.66 11.35
CA LEU A 95 7.46 -1.01 12.18
C LEU A 95 6.15 -0.92 11.37
N VAL A 96 5.92 0.23 10.72
CA VAL A 96 4.70 0.45 9.93
C VAL A 96 4.67 -0.52 8.75
N GLN A 97 5.78 -0.69 8.03
CA GLN A 97 5.86 -1.61 6.90
C GLN A 97 5.53 -3.06 7.28
N ARG A 98 6.19 -3.60 8.32
CA ARG A 98 5.96 -4.99 8.77
C ARG A 98 4.52 -5.19 9.24
N SER A 99 3.98 -4.23 9.97
CA SER A 99 2.59 -4.30 10.48
C SER A 99 1.57 -4.20 9.35
N MET A 100 1.74 -3.25 8.42
CA MET A 100 0.84 -3.01 7.31
C MET A 100 0.78 -4.21 6.34
N ASN A 101 1.87 -4.98 6.17
CA ASN A 101 1.83 -6.18 5.34
C ASN A 101 0.79 -7.20 5.84
N GLY A 102 0.77 -7.49 7.15
CA GLY A 102 -0.21 -8.40 7.76
C GLY A 102 -1.62 -7.81 7.82
N TYR A 103 -1.70 -6.51 8.16
CA TYR A 103 -2.96 -5.78 8.24
C TYR A 103 -3.66 -5.69 6.87
N THR A 104 -2.97 -5.27 5.81
CA THR A 104 -3.52 -5.19 4.45
C THR A 104 -3.98 -6.54 3.94
N SER A 105 -3.18 -7.59 4.11
CA SER A 105 -3.54 -8.95 3.67
C SER A 105 -4.83 -9.47 4.33
N SER A 106 -5.07 -9.09 5.58
CA SER A 106 -6.17 -9.64 6.38
C SER A 106 -7.41 -8.76 6.39
N CYS A 107 -7.22 -7.44 6.33
CA CYS A 107 -8.26 -6.44 6.54
C CYS A 107 -8.53 -5.59 5.28
N GLY A 108 -7.74 -5.69 4.22
CA GLY A 108 -7.81 -4.81 3.03
C GLY A 108 -9.15 -4.80 2.29
N GLU A 109 -9.97 -5.84 2.46
CA GLU A 109 -11.31 -5.91 1.87
C GLU A 109 -12.43 -5.40 2.79
N GLN A 110 -12.11 -5.01 4.02
CA GLN A 110 -13.09 -4.48 4.94
C GLN A 110 -13.49 -3.04 4.54
N PRO A 111 -14.78 -2.68 4.65
CA PRO A 111 -15.25 -1.36 4.22
C PRO A 111 -14.66 -0.21 5.05
N TRP A 112 -14.30 -0.47 6.32
CA TRP A 112 -13.67 0.50 7.21
C TRP A 112 -12.15 0.60 7.04
N PHE A 113 -11.52 -0.22 6.19
CA PHE A 113 -10.06 -0.35 6.10
C PHE A 113 -9.35 0.97 5.81
N TYR A 114 -9.91 1.81 4.93
CA TYR A 114 -9.38 3.13 4.59
C TYR A 114 -9.91 4.27 5.47
N ASP A 115 -10.86 3.98 6.36
CA ASP A 115 -11.47 4.98 7.26
C ASP A 115 -10.86 4.96 8.67
N ILE A 116 -10.26 3.84 9.07
CA ILE A 116 -9.61 3.70 10.38
C ILE A 116 -8.29 4.47 10.40
N ASP A 117 -8.08 5.28 11.43
CA ASP A 117 -6.84 6.04 11.63
C ASP A 117 -5.96 5.33 12.67
N LEU A 118 -4.92 4.63 12.18
CA LEU A 118 -3.97 3.90 13.01
C LEU A 118 -2.69 4.70 13.31
N VAL A 119 -2.52 5.91 12.75
CA VAL A 119 -1.31 6.73 12.96
C VAL A 119 -1.04 7.00 14.44
N PRO A 120 -2.03 7.34 15.29
CA PRO A 120 -1.80 7.53 16.72
C PRO A 120 -1.28 6.27 17.42
N ALA A 121 -1.81 5.08 17.05
CA ALA A 121 -1.39 3.82 17.62
C ALA A 121 0.06 3.50 17.23
N TYR A 122 0.41 3.60 15.95
CA TYR A 122 1.79 3.41 15.49
C TYR A 122 2.78 4.40 16.13
N THR A 123 2.37 5.65 16.30
CA THR A 123 3.22 6.69 16.91
C THR A 123 3.53 6.33 18.37
N GLN A 124 2.54 5.90 19.15
CA GLN A 124 2.76 5.50 20.55
C GLN A 124 3.69 4.29 20.67
N VAL A 125 3.50 3.28 19.82
CA VAL A 125 4.34 2.08 19.75
C VAL A 125 5.78 2.43 19.38
N ALA A 126 5.95 3.24 18.33
CA ALA A 126 7.26 3.69 17.89
C ALA A 126 7.98 4.45 19.01
N MET A 127 7.29 5.31 19.75
CA MET A 127 7.87 6.02 20.91
C MET A 127 8.37 5.07 22.00
N GLU A 128 7.63 4.00 22.32
CA GLU A 128 8.07 2.98 23.29
C GLU A 128 9.31 2.22 22.80
N ILE A 129 9.36 1.85 21.52
CA ILE A 129 10.52 1.19 20.90
C ILE A 129 11.75 2.10 20.95
N VAL A 130 11.61 3.35 20.49
CA VAL A 130 12.70 4.34 20.45
C VAL A 130 13.22 4.65 21.86
N ALA A 131 12.32 4.79 22.83
CA ALA A 131 12.70 4.98 24.22
C ALA A 131 13.47 3.78 24.79
N ALA A 132 13.05 2.55 24.45
CA ALA A 132 13.74 1.32 24.86
C ALA A 132 15.15 1.20 24.24
N SER A 133 15.36 1.75 23.05
CA SER A 133 16.67 1.84 22.38
C SER A 133 17.59 2.91 23.01
N GLY A 134 17.10 3.69 23.98
CA GLY A 134 17.84 4.79 24.60
C GLY A 134 18.02 6.02 23.70
N GLN A 135 17.29 6.09 22.58
CA GLN A 135 17.34 7.21 21.66
C GLN A 135 16.36 8.30 22.14
N MET A 136 16.78 9.56 22.10
CA MET A 136 15.94 10.71 22.47
C MET A 136 15.44 11.38 21.20
N VAL A 137 14.13 11.31 20.96
CA VAL A 137 13.48 11.83 19.77
C VAL A 137 12.25 12.64 20.17
N SER A 138 11.93 13.67 19.40
CA SER A 138 10.69 14.43 19.59
C SER A 138 9.49 13.61 19.10
N PRO A 139 8.36 13.59 19.85
CA PRO A 139 7.14 12.91 19.41
C PRO A 139 6.68 13.34 18.01
N GLU A 140 6.87 14.60 17.67
CA GLU A 140 6.49 15.16 16.36
C GLU A 140 7.27 14.52 15.21
N GLY A 141 8.57 14.23 15.40
CA GLY A 141 9.40 13.61 14.37
C GLY A 141 9.02 12.14 14.14
N VAL A 142 8.69 11.42 15.20
CA VAL A 142 8.17 10.04 15.11
C VAL A 142 6.82 10.03 14.39
N GLN A 143 5.91 10.93 14.75
CA GLN A 143 4.59 11.03 14.13
C GLN A 143 4.70 11.35 12.63
N GLU A 144 5.59 12.25 12.22
CA GLU A 144 5.79 12.62 10.82
C GLU A 144 6.19 11.42 9.95
N ILE A 145 7.19 10.65 10.40
CA ILE A 145 7.65 9.45 9.68
C ILE A 145 6.59 8.36 9.66
N VAL A 146 5.97 8.09 10.81
CA VAL A 146 4.88 7.09 10.91
C VAL A 146 3.72 7.45 9.99
N HIS A 147 3.30 8.72 9.98
CA HIS A 147 2.22 9.18 9.12
C HIS A 147 2.58 9.06 7.64
N ALA A 148 3.79 9.50 7.26
CA ALA A 148 4.24 9.41 5.87
C ALA A 148 4.25 7.95 5.36
N GLU A 149 4.80 7.04 6.15
CA GLU A 149 4.87 5.61 5.80
C GLU A 149 3.49 4.95 5.80
N TYR A 150 2.62 5.31 6.75
CA TYR A 150 1.26 4.79 6.82
C TYR A 150 0.42 5.18 5.59
N GLU A 151 0.44 6.47 5.22
CA GLU A 151 -0.25 6.97 4.04
C GLU A 151 0.33 6.35 2.75
N ASP A 152 1.65 6.22 2.63
CA ASP A 152 2.27 5.53 1.47
C ASP A 152 1.78 4.09 1.34
N LYS A 153 1.68 3.34 2.44
CA LYS A 153 1.13 1.95 2.39
C LYS A 153 -0.34 1.92 2.01
N LEU A 154 -1.16 2.85 2.51
CA LEU A 154 -2.58 2.94 2.13
C LEU A 154 -2.73 3.29 0.65
N ASP A 155 -1.98 4.27 0.15
CA ASP A 155 -2.00 4.70 -1.25
C ASP A 155 -1.56 3.57 -2.18
N ARG A 156 -0.50 2.83 -1.83
CA ARG A 156 -0.06 1.65 -2.58
C ARG A 156 -1.13 0.58 -2.64
N ASN A 157 -1.77 0.28 -1.51
CA ASN A 157 -2.82 -0.72 -1.48
C ASN A 157 -4.06 -0.27 -2.29
N MET A 158 -4.45 1.01 -2.19
CA MET A 158 -5.55 1.56 -2.99
C MET A 158 -5.22 1.53 -4.49
N LEU A 159 -3.99 1.81 -4.87
CA LEU A 159 -3.51 1.68 -6.25
C LEU A 159 -3.62 0.23 -6.73
N ASP A 160 -3.12 -0.74 -5.97
CA ASP A 160 -3.19 -2.16 -6.33
C ASP A 160 -4.64 -2.61 -6.50
N LYS A 161 -5.53 -2.23 -5.59
CA LYS A 161 -6.97 -2.50 -5.68
C LYS A 161 -7.58 -1.89 -6.94
N ALA A 162 -7.34 -0.61 -7.19
CA ALA A 162 -7.85 0.08 -8.37
C ALA A 162 -7.34 -0.52 -9.68
N LEU A 163 -6.05 -0.89 -9.75
CA LEU A 163 -5.47 -1.57 -10.91
C LEU A 163 -6.13 -2.93 -11.15
N TRP A 164 -6.32 -3.71 -10.09
CA TRP A 164 -6.96 -5.02 -10.18
C TRP A 164 -8.42 -4.92 -10.65
N ASP A 165 -9.19 -3.98 -10.08
CA ASP A 165 -10.60 -3.78 -10.43
C ASP A 165 -10.74 -3.36 -11.90
N VAL A 166 -9.93 -2.39 -12.35
CA VAL A 166 -9.94 -1.94 -13.75
C VAL A 166 -9.58 -3.09 -14.71
N VAL A 167 -8.55 -3.87 -14.40
CA VAL A 167 -8.14 -5.01 -15.24
C VAL A 167 -9.22 -6.10 -15.23
N SER A 168 -9.79 -6.40 -14.07
CA SER A 168 -10.84 -7.42 -13.92
C SER A 168 -12.10 -7.08 -14.70
N ASP A 169 -12.50 -5.81 -14.67
CA ASP A 169 -13.65 -5.32 -15.42
C ASP A 169 -13.43 -5.34 -16.94
N MET A 170 -12.20 -5.05 -17.38
CA MET A 170 -11.89 -4.93 -18.82
C MET A 170 -11.67 -6.27 -19.50
N PHE A 171 -11.02 -7.22 -18.84
CA PHE A 171 -10.60 -8.48 -19.43
C PHE A 171 -11.45 -9.62 -18.87
N THR A 172 -12.55 -9.98 -19.53
CA THR A 172 -13.58 -10.86 -18.94
C THR A 172 -13.27 -12.36 -19.02
N VAL A 173 -12.34 -12.79 -19.89
CA VAL A 173 -12.28 -14.19 -20.33
C VAL A 173 -11.31 -15.07 -19.54
N ASP A 174 -10.19 -14.53 -19.04
CA ASP A 174 -9.13 -15.34 -18.43
C ASP A 174 -8.46 -14.65 -17.23
N ASP A 175 -8.59 -15.25 -16.04
CA ASP A 175 -7.97 -14.76 -14.81
C ASP A 175 -6.43 -14.78 -14.87
N LYS A 176 -5.84 -15.69 -15.66
CA LYS A 176 -4.39 -15.72 -15.85
C LYS A 176 -3.92 -14.50 -16.63
N THR A 177 -4.65 -14.12 -17.69
CA THR A 177 -4.40 -12.89 -18.43
C THR A 177 -4.59 -11.66 -17.55
N LYS A 178 -5.67 -11.58 -16.76
CA LYS A 178 -5.88 -10.49 -15.79
C LYS A 178 -4.68 -10.34 -14.85
N GLY A 179 -4.25 -11.43 -14.19
CA GLY A 179 -3.09 -11.42 -13.30
C GLY A 179 -1.82 -10.91 -13.97
N LYS A 180 -1.55 -11.35 -15.21
CA LYS A 180 -0.38 -10.90 -15.96
C LYS A 180 -0.45 -9.41 -16.32
N VAL A 181 -1.61 -8.91 -16.75
CA VAL A 181 -1.80 -7.49 -17.06
C VAL A 181 -1.65 -6.64 -15.80
N PHE A 182 -2.30 -7.05 -14.70
CA PHE A 182 -2.20 -6.39 -13.40
C PHE A 182 -0.75 -6.29 -12.93
N HIS A 183 -0.02 -7.41 -12.84
CA HIS A 183 1.37 -7.40 -12.39
C HIS A 183 2.29 -6.62 -13.32
N ALA A 184 2.03 -6.63 -14.62
CA ALA A 184 2.81 -5.84 -15.56
C ALA A 184 2.63 -4.34 -15.34
N LEU A 185 1.39 -3.87 -15.14
CA LEU A 185 1.09 -2.48 -14.80
C LEU A 185 1.66 -2.08 -13.43
N GLN A 186 1.51 -2.95 -12.43
CA GLN A 186 2.02 -2.72 -11.08
C GLN A 186 3.56 -2.59 -11.08
N LYS A 187 4.26 -3.53 -11.74
CA LYS A 187 5.73 -3.55 -11.80
C LYS A 187 6.32 -2.38 -12.61
N SER A 188 5.60 -1.86 -13.60
CA SER A 188 6.06 -0.71 -14.39
C SER A 188 5.77 0.64 -13.75
N TYR A 189 4.94 0.70 -12.71
CA TYR A 189 4.46 1.95 -12.11
C TYR A 189 5.59 2.77 -11.47
N TRP A 190 6.27 2.22 -10.46
CA TRP A 190 7.28 2.94 -9.69
C TRP A 190 8.49 3.36 -10.54
N PRO A 191 9.06 2.49 -11.41
CA PRO A 191 10.14 2.92 -12.28
C PRO A 191 9.74 4.06 -13.24
N ALA A 192 8.49 4.07 -13.71
CA ALA A 192 7.99 5.15 -14.55
C ALA A 192 7.79 6.46 -13.76
N LEU A 193 7.35 6.36 -12.51
CA LEU A 193 7.24 7.51 -11.61
C LEU A 193 8.62 8.09 -11.28
N ASP A 194 9.57 7.24 -10.93
CA ASP A 194 10.95 7.64 -10.66
C ASP A 194 11.58 8.33 -11.87
N GLU A 195 11.37 7.81 -13.07
CA GLU A 195 11.85 8.43 -14.32
C GLU A 195 11.22 9.81 -14.55
N ALA A 196 9.91 9.96 -14.26
CA ALA A 196 9.20 11.22 -14.41
C ALA A 196 9.60 12.28 -13.37
N LEU A 197 9.92 11.87 -12.14
CA LEU A 197 10.38 12.74 -11.06
C LEU A 197 11.86 13.13 -11.21
N ASN A 198 12.68 12.25 -11.78
CA ASN A 198 14.14 12.44 -11.91
C ASN A 198 14.57 12.98 -13.27
N ASP A 199 13.75 13.80 -13.94
CA ASP A 199 14.02 14.39 -15.26
C ASP A 199 15.20 15.38 -15.32
N GLY A 200 15.95 15.51 -14.21
CA GLY A 200 17.11 16.39 -14.09
C GLY A 200 16.76 17.87 -13.88
N THR A 201 15.47 18.21 -13.70
CA THR A 201 15.03 19.60 -13.52
C THR A 201 14.74 19.98 -12.08
N LEU A 202 14.81 19.05 -11.13
CA LEU A 202 14.51 19.26 -9.69
C LEU A 202 15.14 20.54 -9.11
N HIS A 203 16.39 20.83 -9.42
CA HIS A 203 17.06 22.04 -8.93
C HIS A 203 16.39 23.34 -9.39
N ARG A 204 15.92 23.37 -10.64
CA ARG A 204 15.19 24.51 -11.20
C ARG A 204 13.86 24.70 -10.48
N GLU A 205 13.20 23.61 -10.13
CA GLU A 205 11.87 23.62 -9.50
C GLU A 205 11.93 24.10 -8.07
N MET A 206 12.92 23.64 -7.30
CA MET A 206 13.18 24.17 -5.97
C MET A 206 13.49 25.67 -5.98
N THR A 207 14.10 26.16 -7.07
CA THR A 207 14.53 27.58 -7.15
C THR A 207 13.40 28.50 -7.63
N TYR A 208 12.61 28.07 -8.61
CA TYR A 208 11.66 28.94 -9.32
C TYR A 208 10.19 28.52 -9.16
N GLY A 209 9.93 27.44 -8.44
CA GLY A 209 8.63 26.77 -8.44
C GLY A 209 8.41 25.93 -9.70
N LEU A 210 7.28 25.23 -9.72
CA LEU A 210 6.89 24.34 -10.79
C LEU A 210 5.75 24.99 -11.60
N ASP A 211 5.95 25.18 -12.90
CA ASP A 211 4.91 25.71 -13.77
C ASP A 211 3.98 24.59 -14.24
N GLN A 212 2.67 24.88 -14.35
CA GLN A 212 1.64 23.90 -14.73
C GLN A 212 1.96 23.19 -16.05
N ALA A 213 2.64 23.85 -16.99
CA ALA A 213 3.02 23.21 -18.25
C ALA A 213 4.12 22.16 -18.08
N THR A 214 5.01 22.32 -17.09
CA THR A 214 6.02 21.32 -16.73
C THR A 214 5.39 20.17 -15.94
N GLU A 215 4.49 20.45 -14.99
CA GLU A 215 3.69 19.41 -14.31
C GLU A 215 2.98 18.53 -15.33
N LEU A 216 2.30 19.14 -16.30
CA LEU A 216 1.53 18.42 -17.30
C LEU A 216 2.45 17.52 -18.15
N LYS A 217 3.62 18.03 -18.55
CA LYS A 217 4.62 17.25 -19.29
C LYS A 217 5.13 16.05 -18.49
N ARG A 218 5.26 16.17 -17.17
CA ARG A 218 5.67 15.05 -16.30
C ARG A 218 4.58 14.01 -16.18
N VAL A 219 3.32 14.42 -16.01
CA VAL A 219 2.18 13.49 -16.06
C VAL A 219 2.12 12.77 -17.40
N GLU A 220 2.33 13.49 -18.51
CA GLU A 220 2.40 12.92 -19.86
C GLU A 220 3.57 11.93 -20.02
N ALA A 221 4.75 12.28 -19.51
CA ALA A 221 5.94 11.43 -19.56
C ALA A 221 5.77 10.15 -18.73
N PHE A 222 5.26 10.28 -17.51
CA PHE A 222 4.90 9.16 -16.64
C PHE A 222 3.90 8.24 -17.34
N THR A 223 2.76 8.77 -17.79
CA THR A 223 1.68 7.97 -18.38
C THR A 223 2.16 7.21 -19.61
N ARG A 224 2.97 7.87 -20.45
CA ARG A 224 3.61 7.24 -21.61
C ARG A 224 4.51 6.09 -21.17
N ARG A 225 5.46 6.35 -20.29
CA ARG A 225 6.48 5.37 -19.88
C ARG A 225 5.86 4.17 -19.18
N TRP A 226 4.93 4.45 -18.28
CA TRP A 226 4.21 3.46 -17.49
C TRP A 226 3.45 2.47 -18.38
N LEU A 227 2.71 2.97 -19.38
CA LEU A 227 1.97 2.12 -20.29
C LEU A 227 2.84 1.42 -21.33
N GLU A 228 3.85 2.09 -21.88
CA GLU A 228 4.76 1.46 -22.83
C GLU A 228 5.45 0.25 -22.20
N ASP A 229 5.90 0.35 -20.94
CA ASP A 229 6.52 -0.76 -20.22
C ASP A 229 5.48 -1.77 -19.72
N GLY A 230 4.38 -1.31 -19.11
CA GLY A 230 3.35 -2.18 -18.54
C GLY A 230 2.64 -3.01 -19.60
N ILE A 231 2.10 -2.37 -20.64
CA ILE A 231 1.42 -3.09 -21.72
C ILE A 231 2.43 -3.84 -22.60
N GLY A 232 3.64 -3.32 -22.78
CA GLY A 232 4.72 -4.04 -23.46
C GLY A 232 5.02 -5.40 -22.84
N ARG A 233 5.05 -5.48 -21.49
CA ARG A 233 5.21 -6.74 -20.75
C ARG A 233 4.00 -7.65 -20.84
N ALA A 234 2.80 -7.08 -20.89
CA ALA A 234 1.55 -7.84 -20.96
C ALA A 234 1.10 -8.17 -22.40
N TRP A 235 1.84 -7.77 -23.43
CA TRP A 235 1.41 -7.94 -24.83
C TRP A 235 1.15 -9.41 -25.19
N VAL A 236 2.11 -10.29 -24.95
CA VAL A 236 2.02 -11.71 -25.31
C VAL A 236 0.77 -12.40 -24.72
N PRO A 237 0.48 -12.29 -23.40
CA PRO A 237 -0.73 -12.89 -22.86
C PRO A 237 -2.02 -12.25 -23.39
N ILE A 238 -2.04 -10.94 -23.67
CA ILE A 238 -3.22 -10.29 -24.24
C ILE A 238 -3.46 -10.75 -25.69
N GLU A 239 -2.40 -10.85 -26.51
CA GLU A 239 -2.49 -11.31 -27.91
C GLU A 239 -2.98 -12.76 -28.00
N GLN A 240 -2.61 -13.60 -27.03
CA GLN A 240 -3.09 -14.98 -26.92
C GLN A 240 -4.55 -15.08 -26.44
N SER A 241 -5.11 -14.00 -25.90
CA SER A 241 -6.52 -13.96 -25.50
C SER A 241 -7.44 -13.67 -26.69
N GLU A 242 -8.65 -14.22 -26.68
CA GLU A 242 -9.63 -14.02 -27.76
C GLU A 242 -10.07 -12.56 -27.95
N GLN A 243 -9.88 -11.72 -26.91
CA GLN A 243 -10.31 -10.34 -26.89
C GLN A 243 -9.44 -9.43 -27.76
N GLY A 244 -8.16 -9.80 -27.97
CA GLY A 244 -7.17 -9.00 -28.68
C GLY A 244 -6.89 -7.64 -28.02
N LEU A 245 -5.81 -6.98 -28.42
CA LEU A 245 -5.53 -5.60 -28.00
C LEU A 245 -5.70 -4.64 -29.18
N SER A 246 -6.60 -3.66 -29.03
CA SER A 246 -6.84 -2.58 -30.00
C SER A 246 -6.44 -1.21 -29.45
N GLU A 247 -6.30 -0.21 -30.32
CA GLU A 247 -6.07 1.19 -29.89
C GLU A 247 -7.21 1.64 -28.97
N GLU A 248 -8.44 1.26 -29.29
CA GLU A 248 -9.64 1.55 -28.52
C GLU A 248 -9.61 0.90 -27.13
N THR A 249 -9.14 -0.35 -27.03
CA THR A 249 -8.99 -1.05 -25.74
C THR A 249 -7.96 -0.35 -24.85
N VAL A 250 -6.81 0.05 -25.40
CA VAL A 250 -5.78 0.78 -24.63
C VAL A 250 -6.28 2.16 -24.21
N MET A 251 -7.00 2.86 -25.10
CA MET A 251 -7.62 4.14 -24.76
C MET A 251 -8.62 3.98 -23.62
N GLU A 252 -9.47 2.96 -23.66
CA GLU A 252 -10.44 2.68 -22.60
C GLU A 252 -9.78 2.31 -21.27
N LEU A 253 -8.71 1.53 -21.31
CA LEU A 253 -7.88 1.23 -20.14
C LEU A 253 -7.38 2.50 -19.48
N LEU A 254 -6.83 3.43 -20.25
CA LEU A 254 -6.38 4.72 -19.72
C LEU A 254 -7.49 5.53 -19.07
N ARG A 255 -8.68 5.59 -19.68
CA ARG A 255 -9.81 6.34 -19.09
C ARG A 255 -10.18 5.79 -17.73
N ARG A 256 -10.24 4.45 -17.62
CA ARG A 256 -10.55 3.75 -16.38
C ARG A 256 -9.45 3.89 -15.35
N LEU A 257 -8.17 3.86 -15.74
CA LEU A 257 -7.05 4.10 -14.82
C LEU A 257 -7.03 5.54 -14.27
N ILE A 258 -7.48 6.53 -15.05
CA ILE A 258 -7.60 7.91 -14.59
C ILE A 258 -8.70 8.02 -13.51
N ALA A 259 -9.84 7.35 -13.70
CA ALA A 259 -10.98 7.43 -12.79
C ALA A 259 -11.52 6.03 -12.45
N PRO A 260 -10.76 5.20 -11.69
CA PRO A 260 -11.07 3.79 -11.49
C PRO A 260 -12.39 3.57 -10.75
N PHE A 261 -12.74 4.49 -9.85
CA PHE A 261 -13.98 4.47 -9.08
C PHE A 261 -14.99 5.52 -9.58
N GLY A 262 -14.87 5.95 -10.84
CA GLY A 262 -15.74 6.95 -11.47
C GLY A 262 -15.34 8.41 -11.23
N GLY A 263 -16.09 9.32 -11.85
CA GLY A 263 -15.77 10.76 -11.87
C GLY A 263 -15.96 11.49 -10.53
N GLU A 264 -16.77 10.95 -9.62
CA GLU A 264 -17.04 11.56 -8.31
C GLU A 264 -16.01 11.20 -7.26
N HIS A 265 -15.36 10.03 -7.40
CA HIS A 265 -14.35 9.58 -6.45
C HIS A 265 -13.04 10.34 -6.68
N PRO A 266 -12.31 10.79 -5.64
CA PRO A 266 -11.10 11.59 -5.80
C PRO A 266 -9.87 10.78 -6.26
N PHE A 267 -9.84 9.48 -6.00
CA PHE A 267 -8.70 8.61 -6.34
C PHE A 267 -8.49 8.49 -7.86
N SER A 268 -7.22 8.34 -8.22
CA SER A 268 -6.70 8.19 -9.58
C SER A 268 -5.51 7.23 -9.52
N CYS A 269 -5.32 6.37 -10.53
CA CYS A 269 -4.07 5.63 -10.65
C CYS A 269 -2.93 6.51 -11.21
N LEU A 270 -3.13 7.82 -11.39
CA LEU A 270 -2.04 8.74 -11.66
C LEU A 270 -1.43 9.24 -10.34
N PRO A 271 -0.09 9.28 -10.23
CA PRO A 271 0.60 9.68 -9.01
C PRO A 271 0.15 11.04 -8.48
N GLY A 272 -0.21 11.11 -7.20
CA GLY A 272 -0.53 12.35 -6.51
C GLY A 272 0.60 13.37 -6.59
N ALA A 273 1.85 12.92 -6.46
CA ALA A 273 3.06 13.73 -6.59
C ALA A 273 3.20 14.46 -7.94
N LEU A 274 2.53 13.98 -9.00
CA LEU A 274 2.52 14.63 -10.32
C LEU A 274 1.23 15.43 -10.59
N THR A 275 0.20 15.23 -9.78
CA THR A 275 -1.16 15.75 -10.02
C THR A 275 -1.68 16.67 -8.92
N GLU A 276 -0.93 16.90 -7.84
CA GLU A 276 -1.35 17.74 -6.71
C GLU A 276 -1.74 19.17 -7.15
N GLY A 277 -0.93 19.80 -8.03
CA GLY A 277 -1.17 21.15 -8.55
C GLY A 277 -2.17 21.23 -9.72
N LEU A 278 -2.24 20.19 -10.53
CA LEU A 278 -3.09 20.13 -11.74
C LEU A 278 -4.50 19.60 -11.46
N GLY A 279 -4.63 18.78 -10.41
CA GLY A 279 -5.74 17.86 -10.24
C GLY A 279 -5.69 16.67 -11.20
N ARG A 280 -6.73 15.83 -11.11
CA ARG A 280 -6.90 14.67 -11.98
C ARG A 280 -7.21 15.11 -13.43
N PRO A 281 -6.47 14.63 -14.44
CA PRO A 281 -6.83 14.84 -15.85
C PRO A 281 -8.24 14.34 -16.17
N PRO A 282 -8.96 14.95 -17.13
CA PRO A 282 -10.29 14.50 -17.49
C PRO A 282 -10.24 13.12 -18.21
N PRO A 283 -11.27 12.26 -18.11
CA PRO A 283 -11.26 10.94 -18.75
C PRO A 283 -11.14 10.95 -20.27
N ASP A 284 -11.52 12.05 -20.93
CA ASP A 284 -11.38 12.27 -22.38
C ASP A 284 -10.10 13.03 -22.75
N TRP A 285 -9.10 13.05 -21.86
CA TRP A 285 -7.82 13.71 -22.06
C TRP A 285 -7.20 13.37 -23.42
N ALA A 286 -7.01 14.39 -24.26
CA ALA A 286 -6.59 14.22 -25.65
C ALA A 286 -5.26 13.46 -25.82
N PHE A 287 -4.40 13.50 -24.79
CA PHE A 287 -3.12 12.79 -24.76
C PHE A 287 -3.29 11.26 -24.78
N ILE A 288 -4.40 10.72 -24.27
CA ILE A 288 -4.70 9.26 -24.25
C ILE A 288 -4.59 8.66 -25.65
N ARG A 289 -5.18 9.32 -26.65
CA ARG A 289 -5.13 8.90 -28.06
C ARG A 289 -3.70 8.94 -28.60
N THR A 290 -2.92 9.94 -28.19
CA THR A 290 -1.52 10.07 -28.59
C THR A 290 -0.68 8.91 -28.05
N VAL A 291 -0.86 8.54 -26.78
CA VAL A 291 -0.15 7.42 -26.15
C VAL A 291 -0.53 6.10 -26.83
N ALA A 292 -1.81 5.81 -27.00
CA ALA A 292 -2.28 4.57 -27.63
C ALA A 292 -1.72 4.42 -29.05
N ARG A 293 -1.79 5.46 -29.90
CA ARG A 293 -1.22 5.42 -31.25
C ARG A 293 0.28 5.19 -31.28
N GLN A 294 1.01 5.83 -30.37
CA GLN A 294 2.45 5.70 -30.33
C GLN A 294 2.86 4.29 -29.89
N LEU A 295 2.12 3.70 -28.95
CA LEU A 295 2.29 2.32 -28.52
C LEU A 295 2.14 1.34 -29.70
N PHE A 296 1.05 1.43 -30.47
CA PHE A 296 0.83 0.57 -31.63
C PHE A 296 1.81 0.82 -32.78
N ARG A 297 2.21 2.07 -33.03
CA ARG A 297 3.28 2.38 -33.99
C ARG A 297 4.61 1.77 -33.59
N HIS A 298 4.93 1.81 -32.29
CA HIS A 298 6.15 1.19 -31.78
C HIS A 298 6.13 -0.32 -31.99
N TRP A 299 5.01 -0.99 -31.72
CA TRP A 299 4.87 -2.44 -31.94
C TRP A 299 4.85 -2.85 -33.40
N ASN A 300 4.22 -2.07 -34.28
CA ASN A 300 4.20 -2.33 -35.73
C ASN A 300 5.57 -2.08 -36.39
N GLY A 301 6.60 -1.71 -35.63
CA GLY A 301 7.93 -1.40 -36.16
C GLY A 301 7.99 -0.08 -36.94
N GLU A 302 6.93 0.74 -36.89
CA GLU A 302 6.89 2.09 -37.46
C GLU A 302 7.57 3.12 -36.54
N GLY A 303 7.82 2.75 -35.29
CA GLY A 303 8.63 3.51 -34.33
C GLY A 303 10.11 3.51 -34.70
N GLN A 304 10.81 4.59 -34.34
CA GLN A 304 12.24 4.81 -34.62
C GLN A 304 13.01 3.49 -34.51
N SER A 305 13.50 2.98 -35.65
CA SER A 305 14.34 1.80 -35.71
C SER A 305 15.40 1.95 -34.63
N ALA A 306 15.29 1.14 -33.57
CA ALA A 306 16.14 1.26 -32.40
C ALA A 306 17.56 1.32 -32.93
N LYS A 307 18.19 2.51 -32.86
CA LYS A 307 19.52 2.73 -33.43
C LYS A 307 20.36 1.65 -32.82
N LYS A 308 20.68 0.63 -33.63
CA LYS A 308 21.24 -0.65 -33.21
C LYS A 308 22.45 -0.31 -32.36
N LYS A 309 22.26 -0.24 -31.03
CA LYS A 309 23.27 0.25 -30.11
C LYS A 309 24.34 -0.82 -30.21
N ARG A 310 25.37 -0.55 -31.02
CA ARG A 310 26.43 -1.52 -31.35
C ARG A 310 26.91 -2.05 -30.02
N LYS A 311 26.52 -3.29 -29.72
CA LYS A 311 26.92 -4.05 -28.55
C LYS A 311 28.43 -4.20 -28.65
N LYS A 312 29.16 -3.23 -28.10
CA LYS A 312 30.59 -3.33 -27.88
C LYS A 312 30.71 -4.34 -26.74
N GLY A 313 31.10 -5.55 -27.10
CA GLY A 313 30.97 -6.74 -26.28
C GLY A 313 31.72 -6.67 -24.95
N GLY A 314 31.32 -7.58 -24.07
CA GLY A 314 32.06 -7.94 -22.85
C GLY A 314 31.19 -7.87 -21.61
N GLY A 315 30.90 -9.05 -21.04
CA GLY A 315 30.35 -9.19 -19.68
C GLY A 315 28.93 -9.73 -19.66
N GLY A 316 28.75 -10.88 -19.01
CA GLY A 316 27.52 -11.66 -18.97
C GLY A 316 26.32 -10.86 -18.47
N SER A 317 25.14 -11.26 -18.95
CA SER A 317 23.85 -10.81 -18.45
C SER A 317 23.53 -11.61 -17.18
N PRO A 318 23.49 -11.00 -15.98
CA PRO A 318 23.08 -11.68 -14.75
C PRO A 318 21.56 -11.81 -14.59
N TRP A 319 20.77 -11.52 -15.62
CA TRP A 319 19.30 -11.59 -15.59
C TRP A 319 18.75 -12.80 -16.35
N ALA A 320 19.48 -13.91 -16.35
CA ALA A 320 18.96 -15.17 -16.80
C ALA A 320 18.05 -15.73 -15.71
N GLU A 321 16.74 -15.58 -15.92
CA GLU A 321 15.69 -16.51 -15.50
C GLU A 321 15.82 -17.04 -14.06
N GLU A 322 15.45 -16.20 -13.10
CA GLU A 322 14.74 -16.72 -11.94
C GLU A 322 13.28 -16.86 -12.37
N ASP A 323 12.92 -18.08 -12.75
CA ASP A 323 11.54 -18.58 -12.72
C ASP A 323 11.05 -18.46 -11.27
N ASP A 324 10.62 -17.25 -10.90
CA ASP A 324 9.84 -17.00 -9.69
C ASP A 324 8.45 -17.59 -9.91
N ASP A 325 8.34 -18.90 -9.70
CA ASP A 325 7.13 -19.59 -9.23
C ASP A 325 6.85 -19.16 -7.77
N GLU A 326 6.81 -17.85 -7.51
CA GLU A 326 6.29 -17.34 -6.25
C GLU A 326 4.77 -17.50 -6.27
N GLY A 327 4.31 -18.43 -5.43
CA GLY A 327 2.91 -18.72 -5.19
C GLY A 327 2.09 -17.44 -4.99
N VAL A 328 1.30 -17.12 -6.00
CA VAL A 328 0.28 -16.08 -5.99
C VAL A 328 -0.61 -16.25 -4.75
N GLN A 329 -0.38 -15.42 -3.73
CA GLN A 329 -1.38 -15.17 -2.68
C GLN A 329 -2.51 -14.34 -3.31
N LYS A 330 -3.49 -15.06 -3.87
CA LYS A 330 -4.78 -14.48 -4.24
C LYS A 330 -5.45 -13.89 -2.98
N PRO A 331 -6.17 -12.76 -3.06
CA PRO A 331 -7.19 -12.46 -2.06
C PRO A 331 -8.28 -13.54 -2.15
N SER A 332 -8.28 -14.46 -1.17
CA SER A 332 -9.09 -15.68 -1.18
C SER A 332 -10.41 -15.49 -0.43
N ALA A 333 -11.52 -15.61 -1.15
CA ALA A 333 -12.84 -15.91 -0.59
C ALA A 333 -13.01 -17.44 -0.44
N LYS A 334 -13.31 -17.87 0.79
CA LYS A 334 -13.76 -19.20 1.31
C LYS A 334 -13.97 -20.35 0.28
N SER A 335 -13.33 -21.50 0.52
CA SER A 335 -14.02 -22.78 0.84
C SER A 335 -13.05 -23.97 1.04
N ARG A 336 -13.28 -24.73 2.12
CA ARG A 336 -12.54 -25.93 2.56
C ARG A 336 -13.05 -27.16 1.78
N GLY A 337 -12.15 -27.92 1.17
CA GLY A 337 -12.47 -29.21 0.53
C GLY A 337 -11.32 -30.22 0.66
N LYS A 338 -11.46 -31.15 1.62
CA LYS A 338 -10.57 -32.30 1.87
C LYS A 338 -10.53 -33.25 0.66
N LYS A 339 -9.33 -33.69 0.25
CA LYS A 339 -9.15 -35.03 -0.35
C LYS A 339 -7.73 -35.55 -0.16
N ALA A 340 -7.65 -36.78 0.36
CA ALA A 340 -6.45 -37.53 0.70
C ALA A 340 -5.97 -38.42 -0.46
N THR A 341 -4.65 -38.63 -0.55
CA THR A 341 -4.00 -39.79 -1.21
C THR A 341 -2.64 -40.09 -0.57
N PRO A 342 -2.10 -41.33 -0.70
CA PRO A 342 -1.21 -41.94 0.28
C PRO A 342 0.31 -41.88 -0.04
N LYS A 343 1.05 -42.05 1.05
CA LYS A 343 2.49 -42.16 1.32
C LYS A 343 3.34 -42.99 0.33
N ALA A 344 4.56 -42.49 0.09
CA ALA A 344 5.78 -43.28 -0.03
C ALA A 344 6.88 -42.60 0.81
N ASP A 345 7.58 -43.40 1.60
CA ASP A 345 8.47 -43.02 2.71
C ASP A 345 9.80 -42.39 2.28
N ASP A 346 10.19 -41.30 2.95
CA ASP A 346 11.57 -40.80 3.08
C ASP A 346 11.74 -40.18 4.49
N PRO A 347 12.94 -40.25 5.13
CA PRO A 347 13.11 -40.13 6.56
C PRO A 347 13.14 -38.69 7.11
N GLU A 348 12.13 -38.38 7.90
CA GLU A 348 12.15 -37.78 9.24
C GLU A 348 13.36 -36.89 9.59
N VAL A 349 13.22 -35.60 9.29
CA VAL A 349 13.87 -34.51 10.01
C VAL A 349 12.76 -33.83 10.82
N GLU A 350 12.79 -34.02 12.14
CA GLU A 350 11.88 -33.36 13.08
C GLU A 350 12.18 -31.86 13.13
N GLU A 351 11.39 -31.07 12.40
CA GLU A 351 11.20 -29.64 12.69
C GLU A 351 10.03 -29.52 13.67
N GLU A 352 10.33 -29.10 14.90
CA GLU A 352 9.34 -28.83 15.94
C GLU A 352 8.43 -27.67 15.53
N ASP A 353 7.17 -28.00 15.25
CA ASP A 353 6.04 -27.10 15.03
C ASP A 353 5.60 -26.47 16.37
N LEU A 354 6.10 -25.26 16.65
CA LEU A 354 5.75 -24.47 17.83
C LEU A 354 4.48 -23.59 17.62
N GLY A 355 3.61 -23.93 16.67
CA GLY A 355 2.49 -23.06 16.27
C GLY A 355 1.09 -23.46 16.75
N VAL A 356 0.90 -24.64 17.35
CA VAL A 356 -0.45 -25.21 17.59
C VAL A 356 -0.88 -25.18 19.07
N ALA A 357 0.02 -24.92 20.01
CA ALA A 357 -0.28 -25.02 21.45
C ALA A 357 -1.14 -23.84 22.00
N GLU A 358 -1.09 -22.65 21.41
CA GLU A 358 -1.83 -21.49 21.95
C GLU A 358 -3.32 -21.46 21.57
N GLU A 359 -3.74 -22.17 20.53
CA GLU A 359 -5.16 -22.18 20.13
C GLU A 359 -5.98 -23.23 20.91
N GLU A 360 -5.35 -24.30 21.41
CA GLU A 360 -6.00 -25.34 22.22
C GLU A 360 -6.15 -24.92 23.70
N GLU A 361 -5.27 -24.06 24.22
CA GLU A 361 -5.35 -23.57 25.61
C GLU A 361 -6.47 -22.54 25.81
N ALA A 362 -6.78 -21.72 24.80
CA ALA A 362 -7.87 -20.75 24.84
C ALA A 362 -9.27 -21.40 24.73
N GLU A 363 -9.39 -22.56 24.05
CA GLU A 363 -10.65 -23.30 23.96
C GLU A 363 -10.92 -24.07 25.27
N ALA A 364 -9.88 -24.57 25.94
CA ALA A 364 -9.99 -25.23 27.25
C ALA A 364 -10.38 -24.26 28.40
N GLU A 365 -9.91 -23.00 28.36
CA GLU A 365 -10.24 -22.01 29.38
C GLU A 365 -11.70 -21.51 29.26
N ALA A 366 -12.23 -21.41 28.02
CA ALA A 366 -13.62 -21.06 27.77
C ALA A 366 -14.62 -22.18 28.14
N GLU A 367 -14.23 -23.45 27.99
CA GLU A 367 -15.07 -24.59 28.39
C GLU A 367 -15.10 -24.77 29.92
N ALA A 368 -14.01 -24.44 30.62
CA ALA A 368 -13.94 -24.47 32.09
C ALA A 368 -14.77 -23.35 32.76
N GLU A 369 -14.88 -22.17 32.14
CA GLU A 369 -15.69 -21.07 32.67
C GLU A 369 -17.20 -21.32 32.48
N ALA A 370 -17.59 -22.03 31.41
CA ALA A 370 -18.98 -22.41 31.14
C ALA A 370 -19.50 -23.55 32.04
N GLU A 371 -18.63 -24.40 32.60
CA GLU A 371 -19.03 -25.41 33.60
C GLU A 371 -19.08 -24.85 35.04
N ALA A 372 -18.58 -23.64 35.27
CA ALA A 372 -18.53 -23.01 36.59
C ALA A 372 -19.74 -22.07 36.88
N GLU A 373 -20.52 -21.70 35.87
CA GLU A 373 -21.86 -21.07 36.00
C GLU A 373 -22.98 -22.11 36.04
#